data_AF-A0A3Q9S541-F1
#
_entry.id   AF-A0A3Q9S541-F1
#
_cell.length_a   1.000
_cell.length_b   1.000
_cell.length_c   1.000
_cell.angle_alpha   90.00
_cell.angle_beta   90.00
_cell.angle_gamma   90.00
#
_symmetry.space_group_name_H-M   'P 1'
#
loop_
_entity.id
_entity.type
_entity.pdbx_description
1 polymer ?
#
loop_
_entity_poly.entity_id
_entity_poly.type
_entity_poly.pdbx_seq_one_letter_code
_entity_poly.pdbx_strand_id
1 'polypeptide(L)'
;MNLSEVKEWLKVDYEDEDNTLSSLLSASEMIIKQATGVELSDVQGDEKALALYDLIQKIIVTNFNENRGEGIKDNIGLTSLYMQLEAYKLSNSTTDSVDTG
;
A
#
# COMPACT_ATOMS: atom_id res chain seq x y z
N MET A 1 2.77 1.51 -6.99
CA MET A 1 4.23 1.78 -6.98
C MET A 1 5.03 0.61 -7.55
N ASN A 2 6.19 0.86 -8.18
CA ASN A 2 7.14 -0.14 -8.67
C ASN A 2 8.48 -0.11 -7.92
N LEU A 3 9.38 -1.06 -8.21
CA LEU A 3 10.68 -1.18 -7.53
C LEU A 3 11.55 0.09 -7.63
N SER A 4 11.57 0.75 -8.80
CA SER A 4 12.35 1.99 -8.99
C SER A 4 11.88 3.11 -8.08
N GLU A 5 10.56 3.25 -7.92
CA GLU A 5 9.96 4.26 -7.04
C GLU A 5 10.22 3.94 -5.56
N VAL A 6 10.26 2.66 -5.17
CA VAL A 6 10.67 2.23 -3.82
C VAL A 6 12.13 2.59 -3.55
N LYS A 7 13.02 2.31 -4.51
CA LYS A 7 14.45 2.62 -4.41
C LYS A 7 14.69 4.12 -4.27
N GLU A 8 14.01 4.92 -5.08
CA GLU A 8 14.04 6.39 -4.98
C GLU A 8 13.56 6.85 -3.60
N TRP A 9 12.43 6.32 -3.12
CA TRP A 9 11.87 6.66 -1.81
C TRP A 9 12.83 6.35 -0.65
N LEU A 10 13.46 5.18 -0.68
CA LEU A 10 14.40 4.73 0.35
C LEU A 10 15.83 5.28 0.16
N LYS A 11 16.08 6.02 -0.92
CA LYS A 11 17.42 6.50 -1.32
C LYS A 11 18.44 5.37 -1.48
N VAL A 12 18.00 4.26 -2.06
CA VAL A 12 18.84 3.10 -2.41
C VAL A 12 19.25 3.23 -3.88
N ASP A 13 20.54 3.33 -4.15
CA ASP A 13 21.11 3.50 -5.50
C ASP A 13 21.81 2.25 -6.05
N TYR A 14 21.91 1.19 -5.24
CA TYR A 14 22.51 -0.11 -5.56
C TYR A 14 21.45 -1.18 -5.87
N GLU A 15 21.85 -2.33 -6.41
CA GLU A 15 20.95 -3.41 -6.90
C GLU A 15 20.93 -4.68 -6.03
N ASP A 16 21.88 -4.85 -5.10
CA ASP A 16 22.00 -6.03 -4.25
C ASP A 16 20.81 -6.24 -3.30
N GLU A 17 20.02 -5.19 -3.07
CA GLU A 17 18.79 -5.26 -2.28
C GLU A 17 17.50 -5.40 -3.11
N ASP A 18 17.57 -5.43 -4.44
CA ASP A 18 16.38 -5.42 -5.33
C ASP A 18 15.42 -6.58 -5.04
N ASN A 19 15.95 -7.77 -4.77
CA ASN A 19 15.15 -8.94 -4.40
C ASN A 19 14.42 -8.74 -3.06
N THR A 20 15.09 -8.11 -2.10
CA THR A 20 14.50 -7.85 -0.78
C THR A 20 13.44 -6.77 -0.90
N LEU A 21 13.73 -5.66 -1.57
CA LEU A 21 12.78 -4.56 -1.77
C LEU A 21 11.55 -5.01 -2.57
N SER A 22 11.73 -5.86 -3.58
CA SER A 22 10.62 -6.47 -4.32
C SER A 22 9.74 -7.33 -3.40
N SER A 23 10.36 -8.14 -2.53
CA SER A 23 9.63 -8.96 -1.56
C SER A 23 8.86 -8.10 -0.54
N LEU A 24 9.44 -7.00 -0.07
CA LEU A 24 8.77 -6.04 0.81
C LEU A 24 7.61 -5.33 0.13
N LEU A 25 7.76 -4.99 -1.17
CA LEU A 25 6.68 -4.40 -1.95
C LEU A 25 5.50 -5.37 -2.06
N SER A 26 5.73 -6.65 -2.41
CA SER A 26 4.68 -7.67 -2.43
C SER A 26 4.05 -7.90 -1.05
N ALA A 27 4.84 -7.89 0.02
CA ALA A 27 4.31 -8.00 1.38
C ALA A 27 3.40 -6.81 1.73
N SER A 28 3.75 -5.59 1.28
CA SER A 28 2.92 -4.41 1.50
C SER A 28 1.56 -4.50 0.82
N GLU A 29 1.50 -5.03 -0.41
CA GLU A 29 0.25 -5.26 -1.14
C GLU A 29 -0.65 -6.26 -0.40
N MET A 30 -0.07 -7.37 0.06
CA MET A 30 -0.79 -8.37 0.85
C MET A 30 -1.36 -7.78 2.14
N ILE A 31 -0.57 -6.96 2.86
CA ILE A 31 -1.01 -6.32 4.11
C ILE A 31 -2.15 -5.34 3.84
N ILE A 32 -2.04 -4.50 2.80
CA ILE A 32 -3.11 -3.56 2.43
C ILE A 32 -4.40 -4.33 2.11
N LYS A 33 -4.31 -5.37 1.29
CA LYS A 33 -5.46 -6.22 0.93
C LYS A 33 -6.10 -6.83 2.17
N GLN A 34 -5.31 -7.37 3.10
CA GLN A 34 -5.84 -7.96 4.33
C GLN A 34 -6.48 -6.92 5.26
N ALA A 35 -5.91 -5.72 5.35
CA ALA A 35 -6.38 -4.68 6.25
C ALA A 35 -7.61 -3.91 5.73
N THR A 36 -7.78 -3.83 4.41
CA THR A 36 -8.76 -2.91 3.77
C THR A 36 -9.67 -3.58 2.74
N GLY A 37 -9.33 -4.79 2.32
CA GLY A 37 -9.93 -5.46 1.18
C GLY A 37 -9.50 -4.90 -0.18
N VAL A 38 -8.71 -3.81 -0.24
CA VAL A 38 -8.32 -3.13 -1.50
C VAL A 38 -7.13 -3.78 -2.18
N GLU A 39 -7.24 -3.98 -3.49
CA GLU A 39 -6.16 -4.36 -4.40
C GLU A 39 -5.77 -3.20 -5.31
N LEU A 40 -4.57 -3.25 -5.91
CA LEU A 40 -4.11 -2.21 -6.83
C LEU A 40 -5.11 -1.93 -7.97
N SER A 41 -5.77 -2.97 -8.50
CA SER A 41 -6.78 -2.84 -9.56
C SER A 41 -8.00 -2.03 -9.13
N ASP A 42 -8.32 -1.98 -7.83
CA ASP A 42 -9.47 -1.23 -7.32
C ASP A 42 -9.21 0.29 -7.35
N VAL A 43 -7.94 0.72 -7.35
CA VAL A 43 -7.54 2.13 -7.23
C VAL A 43 -6.87 2.69 -8.48
N GLN A 44 -6.47 1.84 -9.43
CA GLN A 44 -5.74 2.25 -10.66
C GLN A 44 -6.44 3.32 -11.49
N GLY A 45 -7.79 3.39 -11.43
CA GLY A 45 -8.59 4.37 -12.17
C GLY A 45 -8.79 5.72 -11.44
N ASP A 46 -8.34 5.85 -10.19
CA ASP A 46 -8.51 7.06 -9.38
C ASP A 46 -7.15 7.50 -8.82
N GLU A 47 -6.64 8.62 -9.32
CA GLU A 47 -5.32 9.15 -8.94
C GLU A 47 -5.17 9.39 -7.43
N LYS A 48 -6.25 9.81 -6.74
CA LYS A 48 -6.20 10.08 -5.30
C LYS A 48 -6.17 8.79 -4.51
N ALA A 49 -6.98 7.80 -4.91
CA ALA A 49 -6.98 6.49 -4.28
C ALA A 49 -5.66 5.76 -4.51
N LEU A 50 -5.10 5.83 -5.71
CA LEU A 50 -3.79 5.29 -6.05
C LEU A 50 -2.68 5.96 -5.23
N ALA A 51 -2.70 7.28 -5.08
CA ALA A 51 -1.73 7.99 -4.25
C ALA A 51 -1.81 7.59 -2.77
N LEU A 52 -3.02 7.36 -2.23
CA LEU A 52 -3.22 6.85 -0.88
C LEU A 52 -2.66 5.42 -0.73
N TYR A 53 -2.96 4.54 -1.69
CA TYR A 53 -2.42 3.18 -1.74
C TYR A 53 -0.88 3.19 -1.74
N ASP A 54 -0.27 3.99 -2.61
CA ASP A 54 1.18 4.13 -2.72
C ASP A 54 1.82 4.71 -1.45
N LEU A 55 1.17 5.67 -0.79
CA LEU A 55 1.64 6.21 0.50
C LEU A 55 1.67 5.12 1.58
N ILE A 56 0.63 4.30 1.64
CA ILE A 56 0.56 3.18 2.60
C ILE A 56 1.68 2.16 2.30
N GLN A 57 1.89 1.80 1.03
CA GLN A 57 3.01 0.94 0.64
C GLN A 57 4.36 1.52 1.07
N LYS A 58 4.60 2.82 0.85
CA LYS A 58 5.83 3.51 1.27
C LYS A 58 6.07 3.38 2.77
N ILE A 59 5.04 3.63 3.59
CA ILE A 59 5.15 3.52 5.05
C ILE A 59 5.47 2.08 5.47
N ILE A 60 4.76 1.08 4.92
CA ILE A 60 4.98 -0.34 5.25
C ILE A 60 6.40 -0.77 4.87
N VAL A 61 6.81 -0.48 3.64
CA VAL A 61 8.14 -0.86 3.12
C VAL A 61 9.23 -0.16 3.91
N THR A 62 9.10 1.13 4.23
CA THR A 62 10.04 1.85 5.10
C THR A 62 10.13 1.19 6.48
N ASN A 63 9.00 0.88 7.11
CA ASN A 63 9.00 0.24 8.43
C ASN A 63 9.76 -1.10 8.40
N PHE A 64 9.50 -1.96 7.40
CA PHE A 64 10.22 -3.22 7.27
C PHE A 64 11.70 -3.05 6.92
N ASN A 65 12.02 -2.06 6.09
CA ASN A 65 13.38 -1.81 5.65
C ASN A 65 14.27 -1.25 6.78
N GLU A 66 13.74 -0.31 7.57
CA GLU A 66 14.48 0.36 8.64
C GLU A 66 14.58 -0.49 9.91
N ASN A 67 13.57 -1.31 10.20
CA ASN A 67 13.52 -2.13 11.41
C ASN A 67 13.93 -3.59 11.14
N ARG A 68 14.82 -3.84 10.16
CA ARG A 68 15.33 -5.20 9.89
C ARG A 68 16.00 -5.77 11.15
N GLY A 69 15.39 -6.79 11.76
CA GLY A 69 15.89 -7.45 12.97
C GLY A 69 15.31 -6.92 14.28
N GLU A 70 14.53 -5.85 14.24
CA GLU A 70 13.67 -5.41 15.34
C GLU A 70 12.23 -5.74 14.96
N GLY A 71 11.45 -6.37 15.85
CA GLY A 71 10.08 -6.78 15.53
C GLY A 71 9.21 -5.62 14.99
N ILE A 72 8.09 -5.97 14.35
CA ILE A 72 7.17 -4.99 13.76
C ILE A 72 6.76 -3.95 14.82
N LYS A 73 7.11 -2.69 14.61
CA LYS A 73 6.64 -1.57 15.42
C LYS A 73 5.28 -1.12 14.87
N ASP A 74 4.26 -1.10 15.73
CA ASP A 74 2.95 -0.58 15.36
C ASP A 74 3.07 0.88 14.90
N ASN A 75 2.50 1.18 13.73
CA ASN A 75 2.42 2.54 13.22
C ASN A 75 0.96 3.01 13.28
N ILE A 76 0.64 3.80 14.31
CA ILE A 76 -0.72 4.31 14.58
C ILE A 76 -1.30 5.08 13.37
N GLY A 77 -0.44 5.69 12.54
CA GLY A 77 -0.85 6.37 11.33
C GLY A 77 -1.47 5.44 10.29
N LEU A 78 -1.03 4.17 10.22
CA LEU A 78 -1.54 3.20 9.25
C LEU A 78 -3.02 2.88 9.46
N THR A 79 -3.52 2.82 10.69
CA THR A 79 -4.94 2.51 10.96
C THR A 79 -5.87 3.52 10.30
N SER A 80 -5.56 4.82 10.41
CA SER A 80 -6.37 5.88 9.77
C SER A 80 -6.32 5.82 8.25
N LEU A 81 -5.17 5.49 7.68
CA LEU A 81 -5.01 5.35 6.23
C LEU A 81 -5.73 4.11 5.70
N TYR A 82 -5.70 3.00 6.42
CA TYR A 82 -6.46 1.79 6.09
C TYR A 82 -7.96 2.05 6.10
N MET A 83 -8.49 2.73 7.12
CA MET A 83 -9.92 3.08 7.17
C MET A 83 -10.36 3.96 5.99
N GLN A 84 -9.52 4.91 5.57
CA GLN A 84 -9.83 5.76 4.41
C GLN A 84 -9.87 4.96 3.11
N LEU A 85 -8.92 4.03 2.94
CA LEU A 85 -8.82 3.20 1.75
C LEU A 85 -9.96 2.15 1.68
N GLU A 86 -10.34 1.57 2.81
CA GLU A 86 -11.51 0.70 2.94
C GLU A 86 -12.81 1.45 2.62
N ALA A 87 -12.99 2.65 3.18
CA ALA A 87 -14.16 3.49 2.93
C ALA A 87 -14.33 3.83 1.44
N TYR A 88 -13.21 4.09 0.73
CA TYR A 88 -13.21 4.27 -0.72
C TYR A 88 -13.77 3.05 -1.47
N LYS A 89 -13.33 1.83 -1.10
CA LYS A 89 -13.83 0.60 -1.74
C LYS A 89 -15.32 0.40 -1.52
N LEU A 90 -15.79 0.67 -0.30
CA LEU A 90 -17.19 0.54 0.07
C LEU A 90 -18.08 1.56 -0.66
N SER A 91 -17.63 2.81 -0.84
CA SER A 91 -18.39 3.81 -1.60
C SER A 91 -18.56 3.45 -3.08
N ASN A 92 -17.53 2.86 -3.68
CA ASN A 92 -17.58 2.45 -5.08
C ASN A 92 -18.41 1.18 -5.29
N SER A 93 -18.35 0.23 -4.35
CA SER A 93 -19.17 -0.99 -4.39
C SER A 93 -20.67 -0.72 -4.21
N THR A 94 -21.04 0.36 -3.53
CA THR A 94 -22.45 0.75 -3.32
C THR A 94 -23.06 1.40 -4.57
N THR A 95 -22.25 2.08 -5.38
CA THR A 95 -22.71 2.81 -6.57
C THR A 95 -23.14 1.86 -7.70
N ASP A 96 -22.51 0.68 -7.80
CA ASP A 96 -22.85 -0.34 -8.82
C ASP A 96 -24.20 -1.05 -8.57
N SER A 97 -24.79 -0.88 -7.39
CA SER A 97 -26.01 -1.60 -6.99
C SER A 97 -27.32 -0.83 -7.25
N VAL A 98 -27.27 0.42 -7.71
CA VAL A 98 -28.45 1.30 -7.82
C VAL A 98 -29.06 1.36 -9.22
N ASP A 99 -28.40 0.83 -10.27
CA ASP A 99 -28.85 0.97 -11.67
C ASP A 99 -29.59 -0.28 -12.21
N THR A 100 -30.59 -0.77 -11.47
CA THR A 100 -31.55 -1.78 -11.95
C THR A 100 -32.99 -1.43 -11.55
N GLY A 101 -33.48 -0.26 -12.03
CA GLY A 101 -34.86 0.19 -11.80
C GLY A 101 -35.42 1.00 -12.96
#